data_AF-E4U1B6-F1
#
_entry.id   AF-E4U1B6-F1
#
_cell.length_a   1.000
_cell.length_b   1.000
_cell.length_c   1.000
_cell.angle_alpha   90.00
_cell.angle_beta   90.00
_cell.angle_gamma   90.00
#
_symmetry.space_group_name_H-M   'P 1'
#
loop_
_entity.id
_entity.type
_entity.pdbx_description
1 polymer ?
#
loop_
_entity_poly.entity_id
_entity_poly.type
_entity_poly.pdbx_seq_one_letter_code
_entity_poly.pdbx_strand_id
1 'polypeptide(L)'
;MKAIVILTGLFSLTLLHANEALHQTALKHGLKPIPYSYTVAAEQNKRAELGKKLFFDKRLSLNGDISCASCHSTKHGGADGRPTAIGDKGQSNPHHLNTPTVLNTTFSKHYFWDGRSASLADQAKGPLQAPFEMASNPKLIEKRLSKIPAYAHEFKKVFGDSSITFDRTVEAISAYEDTLVTHGRYDRFLEGNLSALNENEQAGLNLFIQKGCIGCHNGIGLGGQEIRKFPLLHHPIWSMAKQKKINALREKYLAFLSAPPSGALNRYDALIQTMGNDDTELLRLGYFEHYNQKESSRIMSANGCFECHLDKTFKVENAILKRTAFAFENKGGFLGKEKPSRYFRVPLLRNVVRTAPYFHNGNVATLKEAVQIMVKYQSRSSVTPQQLDQLIAFLKAVDAPIAK
;
A
#
# COMPACT_ATOMS: atom_id res chain seq x y z
N MET A 1 10.52 -13.62 57.28
CA MET A 1 10.98 -12.97 56.02
C MET A 1 11.82 -13.97 55.22
N LYS A 2 11.29 -14.54 54.13
CA LYS A 2 12.02 -15.17 52.99
C LYS A 2 11.01 -15.99 52.15
N ALA A 3 10.20 -15.29 51.36
CA ALA A 3 9.33 -15.92 50.36
C ALA A 3 8.88 -14.90 49.30
N ILE A 4 9.80 -14.19 48.65
CA ILE A 4 9.46 -13.22 47.57
C ILE A 4 10.36 -13.36 46.32
N VAL A 5 11.43 -14.15 46.30
CA VAL A 5 12.45 -14.07 45.22
C VAL A 5 12.30 -15.12 44.09
N ILE A 6 11.35 -16.06 44.14
CA ILE A 6 11.28 -17.16 43.14
C ILE A 6 10.26 -16.90 42.01
N LEU A 7 9.29 -16.00 42.19
CA LEU A 7 8.22 -15.78 41.19
C LEU A 7 8.66 -14.96 39.96
N THR A 8 9.65 -14.08 40.11
CA THR A 8 10.14 -13.21 39.03
C THR A 8 10.98 -13.96 37.99
N GLY A 9 11.74 -14.98 38.41
CA GLY A 9 12.59 -15.77 37.52
C GLY A 9 11.83 -16.65 36.52
N LEU A 10 10.69 -17.23 36.92
CA LEU A 10 9.85 -18.04 36.01
C LEU A 10 9.16 -17.20 34.93
N PHE A 11 8.67 -16.00 35.29
CA PHE A 11 7.95 -15.12 34.36
C PHE A 11 8.86 -14.51 33.29
N SER A 12 10.10 -14.15 33.66
CA SER A 12 11.09 -13.67 32.69
C SER A 12 11.53 -14.78 31.72
N LEU A 13 11.60 -16.03 32.18
CA LEU A 13 11.94 -17.16 31.31
C LEU A 13 10.82 -17.40 30.27
N THR A 14 9.54 -17.43 30.69
CA THR A 14 8.41 -17.71 29.76
C THR A 14 8.24 -16.64 28.69
N LEU A 15 8.42 -15.36 29.04
CA LEU A 15 8.37 -14.25 28.08
C LEU A 15 9.49 -14.33 27.03
N LEU A 16 10.71 -14.67 27.45
CA LEU A 16 11.83 -14.84 26.53
C LEU A 16 11.57 -15.98 25.53
N HIS A 17 11.01 -17.11 26.00
CA HIS A 17 10.63 -18.22 25.14
C HIS A 17 9.51 -17.84 24.15
N ALA A 18 8.54 -17.04 24.56
CA ALA A 18 7.45 -16.58 23.68
C ALA A 18 7.97 -15.62 22.58
N ASN A 19 8.87 -14.71 22.93
CA ASN A 19 9.47 -13.77 21.98
C ASN A 19 10.36 -14.50 20.97
N GLU A 20 11.13 -15.50 21.42
CA GLU A 20 11.94 -16.34 20.53
C GLU A 20 11.05 -17.16 19.59
N ALA A 21 9.93 -17.73 20.09
CA ALA A 21 8.99 -18.45 19.26
C ALA A 21 8.36 -17.55 18.17
N LEU A 22 8.03 -16.30 18.50
CA LEU A 22 7.54 -15.32 17.51
C LEU A 22 8.61 -14.99 16.47
N HIS A 23 9.86 -14.75 16.90
CA HIS A 23 10.99 -14.50 16.02
C HIS A 23 11.20 -15.65 15.03
N GLN A 24 11.24 -16.90 15.50
CA GLN A 24 11.36 -18.08 14.63
C GLN A 24 10.16 -18.23 13.70
N THR A 25 8.94 -17.94 14.18
CA THR A 25 7.73 -17.96 13.36
C THR A 25 7.82 -16.93 12.23
N ALA A 26 8.26 -15.70 12.52
CA ALA A 26 8.43 -14.65 11.52
C ALA A 26 9.41 -15.08 10.40
N LEU A 27 10.58 -15.62 10.77
CA LEU A 27 11.57 -16.12 9.82
C LEU A 27 11.04 -17.31 8.99
N LYS A 28 10.37 -18.26 9.64
CA LYS A 28 9.78 -19.43 8.97
C LYS A 28 8.72 -19.04 7.94
N HIS A 29 7.95 -17.99 8.20
CA HIS A 29 6.98 -17.45 7.23
C HIS A 29 7.60 -16.53 6.17
N GLY A 30 8.94 -16.46 6.09
CA GLY A 30 9.66 -15.80 5.01
C GLY A 30 9.86 -14.29 5.21
N LEU A 31 9.64 -13.76 6.42
CA LEU A 31 10.08 -12.41 6.75
C LEU A 31 11.60 -12.38 6.86
N LYS A 32 12.21 -11.29 6.38
CA LYS A 32 13.66 -11.14 6.34
C LYS A 32 14.05 -9.71 6.72
N PRO A 33 15.13 -9.54 7.49
CA PRO A 33 15.68 -8.21 7.73
C PRO A 33 16.28 -7.65 6.45
N ILE A 34 16.27 -6.33 6.32
CA ILE A 34 17.33 -5.64 5.58
C ILE A 34 18.60 -5.84 6.40
N PRO A 35 19.73 -6.32 5.84
CA PRO A 35 20.96 -6.49 6.61
C PRO A 35 21.52 -5.14 7.10
N TYR A 36 22.03 -5.07 8.34
CA TYR A 36 22.68 -3.86 8.85
C TYR A 36 23.83 -3.35 7.95
N SER A 37 24.67 -4.28 7.48
CA SER A 37 25.78 -3.99 6.57
C SER A 37 25.36 -4.10 5.11
N TYR A 38 24.17 -3.62 4.74
CA TYR A 38 23.77 -3.61 3.34
C TYR A 38 24.74 -2.73 2.54
N THR A 39 25.58 -3.38 1.73
CA THR A 39 26.55 -2.72 0.86
C THR A 39 26.22 -3.06 -0.58
N VAL A 40 26.07 -2.05 -1.43
CA VAL A 40 26.10 -2.26 -2.88
C VAL A 40 27.55 -2.42 -3.34
N ALA A 41 27.75 -3.11 -4.47
CA ALA A 41 29.09 -3.33 -5.03
C ALA A 41 29.84 -2.00 -5.26
N ALA A 42 31.17 -1.99 -5.16
CA ALA A 42 31.98 -0.77 -5.28
C ALA A 42 31.73 0.02 -6.59
N GLU A 43 31.55 -0.68 -7.71
CA GLU A 43 31.17 -0.05 -8.98
C GLU A 43 29.75 0.55 -8.94
N GLN A 44 28.81 -0.13 -8.28
CA GLN A 44 27.46 0.39 -8.05
C GLN A 44 27.50 1.64 -7.15
N ASN A 45 28.39 1.72 -6.16
CA ASN A 45 28.58 2.91 -5.33
C ASN A 45 29.04 4.12 -6.16
N LYS A 46 30.00 3.95 -7.08
CA LYS A 46 30.43 5.04 -7.98
C LYS A 46 29.28 5.55 -8.84
N ARG A 47 28.45 4.64 -9.35
CA ARG A 47 27.24 4.98 -10.12
C ARG A 47 26.20 5.68 -9.26
N ALA A 48 26.01 5.24 -8.01
CA ALA A 48 25.09 5.84 -7.07
C ALA A 48 25.43 7.30 -6.76
N GLU A 49 26.71 7.68 -6.67
CA GLU A 49 27.10 9.08 -6.46
C GLU A 49 26.70 10.00 -7.62
N LEU A 50 26.89 9.54 -8.87
CA LEU A 50 26.40 10.25 -10.05
C LEU A 50 24.86 10.23 -10.09
N GLY A 51 24.26 9.09 -9.80
CA GLY A 51 22.82 8.87 -9.73
C GLY A 51 22.13 9.81 -8.75
N LYS A 52 22.72 10.01 -7.58
CA LYS A 52 22.25 10.96 -6.56
C LYS A 52 22.15 12.35 -7.16
N LYS A 53 23.20 12.84 -7.82
CA LYS A 53 23.15 14.17 -8.45
C LYS A 53 22.04 14.26 -9.49
N LEU A 54 21.92 13.26 -10.36
CA LEU A 54 20.89 13.19 -11.39
C LEU A 54 19.46 13.13 -10.79
N PHE A 55 19.26 12.41 -9.68
CA PHE A 55 17.98 12.27 -9.00
C PHE A 55 17.41 13.61 -8.51
N PHE A 56 18.28 14.55 -8.15
CA PHE A 56 17.91 15.92 -7.75
C PHE A 56 18.03 16.95 -8.89
N ASP A 57 18.48 16.55 -10.08
CA ASP A 57 18.74 17.47 -11.19
C ASP A 57 17.48 17.76 -12.01
N LYS A 58 16.92 18.95 -11.80
CA LYS A 58 15.74 19.40 -12.54
C LYS A 58 15.98 19.59 -14.04
N ARG A 59 17.22 19.73 -14.50
CA ARG A 59 17.55 19.89 -15.93
C ARG A 59 17.14 18.66 -16.75
N LEU A 60 16.87 17.53 -16.10
CA LEU A 60 16.33 16.34 -16.74
C LEU A 60 14.87 16.52 -17.21
N SER A 61 14.05 17.35 -16.55
CA SER A 61 12.66 17.62 -16.99
C SER A 61 12.60 18.65 -18.11
N LEU A 62 11.59 18.56 -18.98
CA LEU A 62 11.42 19.46 -20.12
C LEU A 62 11.52 20.95 -19.74
N ASN A 63 10.85 21.37 -18.68
CA ASN A 63 10.79 22.76 -18.26
C ASN A 63 11.80 23.14 -17.16
N GLY A 64 12.65 22.21 -16.71
CA GLY A 64 13.65 22.50 -15.68
C GLY A 64 13.07 22.72 -14.28
N ASP A 65 11.83 22.32 -14.06
CA ASP A 65 11.01 22.57 -12.87
C ASP A 65 10.98 21.39 -11.89
N ILE A 66 11.20 20.16 -12.38
CA ILE A 66 10.95 18.91 -11.66
C ILE A 66 12.14 17.94 -11.77
N SER A 67 12.39 17.22 -10.68
CA SER A 67 13.36 16.12 -10.59
C SER A 67 12.70 14.90 -9.93
N CYS A 68 13.36 13.75 -9.87
CA CYS A 68 12.85 12.59 -9.15
C CYS A 68 12.50 12.95 -7.69
N ALA A 69 13.37 13.74 -7.04
CA ALA A 69 13.19 14.22 -5.67
C ALA A 69 11.99 15.15 -5.46
N SER A 70 11.43 15.75 -6.53
CA SER A 70 10.21 16.57 -6.43
C SER A 70 9.00 15.73 -6.01
N CYS A 71 8.92 14.47 -6.45
CA CYS A 71 7.86 13.53 -6.08
C CYS A 71 8.33 12.50 -5.04
N HIS A 72 9.61 12.16 -5.02
CA HIS A 72 10.17 11.15 -4.11
C HIS A 72 11.02 11.80 -3.01
N SER A 73 10.36 12.55 -2.13
CA SER A 73 11.01 13.33 -1.08
C SER A 73 11.30 12.48 0.15
N THR A 74 12.52 12.59 0.68
CA THR A 74 12.90 11.93 1.94
C THR A 74 12.09 12.43 3.14
N LYS A 75 11.52 13.65 3.06
CA LYS A 75 10.64 14.21 4.10
C LYS A 75 9.32 13.42 4.26
N HIS A 76 8.85 12.79 3.19
CA HIS A 76 7.59 12.02 3.17
C HIS A 76 7.88 10.53 2.93
N GLY A 77 8.96 10.02 3.54
CA GLY A 77 9.33 8.61 3.44
C GLY A 77 9.61 8.14 2.01
N GLY A 78 10.10 9.02 1.13
CA GLY A 78 10.36 8.72 -0.28
C GLY A 78 9.15 8.86 -1.22
N ALA A 79 8.04 9.41 -0.73
CA ALA A 79 6.86 9.80 -1.51
C ALA A 79 6.69 11.34 -1.50
N ASP A 80 5.54 11.87 -1.94
CA ASP A 80 5.24 13.31 -2.02
C ASP A 80 4.21 13.80 -0.99
N GLY A 81 3.56 12.88 -0.26
CA GLY A 81 2.51 13.22 0.69
C GLY A 81 1.19 13.68 0.06
N ARG A 82 0.99 13.44 -1.25
CA ARG A 82 -0.18 13.92 -2.02
C ARG A 82 -1.11 12.79 -2.43
N PRO A 83 -2.43 13.04 -2.58
CA PRO A 83 -3.35 12.04 -3.13
C PRO A 83 -2.99 11.62 -4.56
N THR A 84 -2.51 12.57 -5.36
CA THR A 84 -2.07 12.34 -6.75
C THR A 84 -0.73 13.04 -6.99
N ALA A 85 0.12 12.40 -7.79
CA ALA A 85 1.35 13.01 -8.27
C ALA A 85 1.04 14.26 -9.11
N ILE A 86 1.87 15.30 -8.94
CA ILE A 86 1.81 16.56 -9.69
C ILE A 86 3.17 16.75 -10.38
N GLY A 87 3.17 16.70 -11.71
CA GLY A 87 4.37 16.84 -12.52
C GLY A 87 4.42 18.13 -13.33
N ASP A 88 4.97 18.04 -14.53
CA ASP A 88 5.37 19.15 -15.41
C ASP A 88 4.32 20.26 -15.47
N LYS A 89 4.72 21.50 -15.18
CA LYS A 89 3.82 22.67 -15.15
C LYS A 89 2.61 22.54 -14.22
N GLY A 90 2.69 21.71 -13.18
CA GLY A 90 1.59 21.50 -12.24
C GLY A 90 0.52 20.52 -12.72
N GLN A 91 0.78 19.75 -13.78
CA GLN A 91 -0.16 18.76 -14.28
C GLN A 91 -0.36 17.62 -13.28
N SER A 92 -1.61 17.25 -13.02
CA SER A 92 -1.94 16.09 -12.21
C SER A 92 -1.78 14.80 -13.00
N ASN A 93 -1.43 13.70 -12.32
CA ASN A 93 -1.43 12.38 -12.91
C ASN A 93 -2.84 12.06 -13.51
N PRO A 94 -2.93 11.64 -14.79
CA PRO A 94 -4.22 11.46 -15.49
C PRO A 94 -5.07 10.32 -14.92
N HIS A 95 -4.45 9.43 -14.14
CA HIS A 95 -5.10 8.33 -13.45
C HIS A 95 -5.24 8.57 -11.94
N HIS A 96 -4.98 9.81 -11.49
CA HIS A 96 -5.01 10.21 -10.09
C HIS A 96 -4.18 9.30 -9.18
N LEU A 97 -3.02 8.83 -9.66
CA LEU A 97 -2.20 7.90 -8.92
C LEU A 97 -1.37 8.61 -7.84
N ASN A 98 -1.36 8.04 -6.65
CA ASN A 98 -0.45 8.40 -5.57
C ASN A 98 0.98 7.96 -5.91
N THR A 99 1.97 8.77 -5.51
CA THR A 99 3.39 8.48 -5.66
C THR A 99 3.85 7.44 -4.62
N PRO A 100 4.23 6.20 -5.01
CA PRO A 100 4.78 5.24 -4.06
C PRO A 100 6.14 5.70 -3.52
N THR A 101 6.54 5.16 -2.37
CA THR A 101 7.90 5.38 -1.86
C THR A 101 8.98 4.86 -2.79
N VAL A 102 10.07 5.62 -2.94
CA VAL A 102 11.33 5.16 -3.56
C VAL A 102 12.20 4.34 -2.59
N LEU A 103 11.91 4.36 -1.29
CA LEU A 103 12.72 3.67 -0.29
C LEU A 103 12.50 2.15 -0.38
N ASN A 104 13.60 1.39 -0.25
CA ASN A 104 13.63 -0.08 -0.26
C ASN A 104 13.11 -0.71 -1.57
N THR A 105 12.96 0.07 -2.65
CA THR A 105 12.45 -0.43 -3.95
C THR A 105 13.37 -1.44 -4.61
N THR A 106 14.67 -1.43 -4.27
CA THR A 106 15.66 -2.44 -4.67
C THR A 106 15.23 -3.87 -4.34
N PHE A 107 14.42 -4.06 -3.29
CA PHE A 107 13.91 -5.38 -2.91
C PHE A 107 12.62 -5.77 -3.66
N SER A 108 12.07 -4.91 -4.52
CA SER A 108 10.84 -5.17 -5.27
C SER A 108 11.14 -5.93 -6.57
N LYS A 109 10.27 -6.87 -6.95
CA LYS A 109 10.35 -7.57 -8.25
C LYS A 109 9.52 -6.90 -9.33
N HIS A 110 8.50 -6.15 -8.91
CA HIS A 110 7.59 -5.44 -9.79
C HIS A 110 7.62 -3.95 -9.48
N TYR A 111 7.42 -3.12 -10.49
CA TYR A 111 7.44 -1.67 -10.36
C TYR A 111 6.18 -1.02 -10.94
N PHE A 112 5.86 0.18 -10.47
CA PHE A 112 4.54 0.83 -10.60
C PHE A 112 3.40 0.08 -9.89
N TRP A 113 2.22 0.70 -9.84
CA TRP A 113 1.01 0.13 -9.24
C TRP A 113 0.46 -1.08 -9.99
N ASP A 114 0.63 -1.15 -11.31
CA ASP A 114 0.22 -2.26 -12.18
C ASP A 114 1.32 -3.31 -12.38
N GLY A 115 2.52 -3.08 -11.85
CA GLY A 115 3.63 -4.02 -12.01
C GLY A 115 4.18 -4.12 -13.43
N ARG A 116 3.92 -3.11 -14.29
CA ARG A 116 4.24 -3.18 -15.73
C ARG A 116 5.73 -3.23 -16.04
N SER A 117 6.57 -2.82 -15.10
CA SER A 117 8.02 -2.80 -15.26
C SER A 117 8.69 -3.86 -14.40
N ALA A 118 9.73 -4.50 -14.96
CA ALA A 118 10.44 -5.64 -14.38
C ALA A 118 11.78 -5.26 -13.72
N SER A 119 12.23 -4.00 -13.83
CA SER A 119 13.47 -3.53 -13.20
C SER A 119 13.38 -2.05 -12.81
N LEU A 120 14.19 -1.63 -11.83
CA LEU A 120 14.30 -0.21 -11.44
C LEU A 120 14.73 0.67 -12.62
N ALA A 121 15.73 0.24 -13.39
CA ALA A 121 16.19 0.97 -14.56
C ALA A 121 15.05 1.16 -15.59
N ASP A 122 14.25 0.13 -15.88
CA ASP A 122 13.10 0.28 -16.78
C ASP A 122 12.01 1.19 -16.17
N GLN A 123 11.79 1.12 -14.86
CA GLN A 123 10.87 2.01 -14.15
C GLN A 123 11.29 3.47 -14.29
N ALA A 124 12.57 3.80 -14.07
CA ALA A 124 13.08 5.17 -14.11
C ALA A 124 12.98 5.83 -15.51
N LYS A 125 12.93 5.03 -16.58
CA LYS A 125 12.68 5.52 -17.96
C LYS A 125 11.29 6.13 -18.12
N GLY A 126 10.30 5.61 -17.40
CA GLY A 126 8.90 6.04 -17.50
C GLY A 126 8.71 7.51 -17.11
N PRO A 127 9.04 7.90 -15.86
CA PRO A 127 8.87 9.26 -15.37
C PRO A 127 9.61 10.32 -16.16
N LEU A 128 10.84 10.00 -16.61
CA LEU A 128 11.63 10.90 -17.45
C LEU A 128 10.91 11.30 -18.74
N GLN A 129 10.06 10.42 -19.27
CA GLN A 129 9.38 10.60 -20.57
C GLN A 129 7.88 10.91 -20.47
N ALA A 130 7.24 10.63 -19.33
CA ALA A 130 5.81 10.82 -19.16
C ALA A 130 5.44 12.31 -19.25
N PRO A 131 4.50 12.72 -20.13
CA PRO A 131 4.15 14.14 -20.37
C PRO A 131 3.62 14.90 -19.14
N PHE A 132 3.03 14.18 -18.20
CA PHE A 132 2.48 14.72 -16.96
C PHE A 132 3.44 14.56 -15.77
N GLU A 133 4.65 14.03 -15.97
CA GLU A 133 5.70 13.90 -14.94
C GLU A 133 6.90 14.80 -15.29
N MET A 134 7.92 14.30 -15.99
CA MET A 134 9.09 15.11 -16.38
C MET A 134 9.07 15.57 -17.85
N ALA A 135 8.15 15.04 -18.67
CA ALA A 135 7.88 15.44 -20.06
C ALA A 135 9.11 15.49 -21.00
N SER A 136 10.20 14.80 -20.66
CA SER A 136 11.46 14.87 -21.39
C SER A 136 11.57 13.78 -22.44
N ASN A 137 12.72 13.70 -23.11
CA ASN A 137 13.07 12.59 -24.00
C ASN A 137 14.58 12.31 -23.97
N PRO A 138 15.03 11.12 -24.40
CA PRO A 138 16.44 10.73 -24.37
C PRO A 138 17.39 11.76 -24.97
N LYS A 139 17.11 12.24 -26.19
CA LYS A 139 17.97 13.19 -26.91
C LYS A 139 18.10 14.53 -26.19
N LEU A 140 17.01 15.02 -25.58
CA LEU A 140 17.04 16.26 -24.82
C LEU A 140 17.92 16.15 -23.58
N ILE A 141 17.80 15.04 -22.85
CA ILE A 141 18.59 14.76 -21.65
C ILE A 141 20.08 14.68 -22.00
N GLU A 142 20.43 13.85 -22.99
CA GLU A 142 21.81 13.70 -23.47
C GLU A 142 22.40 15.05 -23.91
N LYS A 143 21.65 15.82 -24.70
CA LYS A 143 22.07 17.16 -25.15
C LYS A 143 22.28 18.15 -24.01
N ARG A 144 21.49 18.08 -22.94
CA ARG A 144 21.63 18.98 -21.79
C ARG A 144 22.82 18.60 -20.91
N LEU A 145 22.95 17.32 -20.60
CA LEU A 145 24.05 16.82 -19.78
C LEU A 145 25.41 16.98 -20.46
N SER A 146 25.50 16.76 -21.78
CA SER A 146 26.73 16.97 -22.58
C SER A 146 27.23 18.42 -22.62
N LYS A 147 26.35 19.41 -22.37
CA LYS A 147 26.75 20.81 -22.25
C LYS A 147 27.39 21.17 -20.90
N ILE A 148 27.47 20.23 -19.97
CA ILE A 148 27.97 20.46 -18.61
C ILE A 148 29.28 19.67 -18.44
N PRO A 149 30.45 20.33 -18.46
CA PRO A 149 31.75 19.65 -18.37
C PRO A 149 31.90 18.74 -17.14
N ALA A 150 31.29 19.13 -16.01
CA ALA A 150 31.29 18.31 -14.80
C ALA A 150 30.64 16.93 -15.02
N TYR A 151 29.53 16.85 -15.77
CA TYR A 151 28.92 15.56 -16.07
C TYR A 151 29.80 14.71 -17.00
N ALA A 152 30.43 15.30 -18.01
CA ALA A 152 31.36 14.54 -18.87
C ALA A 152 32.50 13.89 -18.05
N HIS A 153 33.06 14.62 -17.08
CA HIS A 153 34.06 14.08 -16.16
C HIS A 153 33.50 12.96 -15.26
N GLU A 154 32.30 13.14 -14.72
CA GLU A 154 31.67 12.13 -13.85
C GLU A 154 31.29 10.86 -14.61
N PHE A 155 30.74 10.98 -15.82
CA PHE A 155 30.45 9.83 -16.68
C PHE A 155 31.75 9.08 -17.04
N LYS A 156 32.84 9.79 -17.35
CA LYS A 156 34.15 9.17 -17.56
C LYS A 156 34.65 8.41 -16.34
N LYS A 157 34.50 8.99 -15.15
CA LYS A 157 34.90 8.36 -13.89
C LYS A 157 34.10 7.08 -13.60
N VAL A 158 32.81 7.06 -13.96
CA VAL A 158 31.87 5.98 -13.59
C VAL A 158 31.77 4.89 -14.65
N PHE A 159 31.84 5.25 -15.93
CA PHE A 159 31.62 4.34 -17.07
C PHE A 159 32.88 4.09 -17.91
N GLY A 160 34.01 4.72 -17.56
CA GLY A 160 35.30 4.56 -18.26
C GLY A 160 35.48 5.48 -19.47
N ASP A 161 34.42 6.16 -19.94
CA ASP A 161 34.46 7.10 -21.04
C ASP A 161 33.44 8.25 -20.86
N SER A 162 33.62 9.35 -21.59
CA SER A 162 32.78 10.55 -21.45
C SER A 162 31.43 10.49 -22.18
N SER A 163 31.04 9.33 -22.74
CA SER A 163 29.78 9.19 -23.44
C SER A 163 28.61 9.25 -22.46
N ILE A 164 27.76 10.26 -22.66
CA ILE A 164 26.55 10.48 -21.89
C ILE A 164 25.38 9.98 -22.73
N THR A 165 24.82 8.85 -22.31
CA THR A 165 23.63 8.26 -22.92
C THR A 165 22.48 8.25 -21.94
N PHE A 166 21.26 8.20 -22.45
CA PHE A 166 20.06 8.06 -21.64
C PHE A 166 20.09 6.79 -20.79
N ASP A 167 20.53 5.66 -21.34
CA ASP A 167 20.63 4.40 -20.59
C ASP A 167 21.63 4.49 -19.43
N ARG A 168 22.81 5.11 -19.62
CA ARG A 168 23.78 5.34 -18.53
C ARG A 168 23.26 6.31 -17.48
N THR A 169 22.48 7.30 -17.90
CA THR A 169 21.81 8.24 -16.98
C THR A 169 20.82 7.50 -16.09
N VAL A 170 19.98 6.65 -16.69
CA VAL A 170 19.00 5.80 -15.99
C VAL A 170 19.69 4.77 -15.08
N GLU A 171 20.77 4.15 -15.55
CA GLU A 171 21.57 3.20 -14.78
C GLU A 171 22.18 3.85 -13.53
N ALA A 172 22.71 5.07 -13.66
CA ALA A 172 23.21 5.83 -12.51
C ALA A 172 22.07 6.15 -11.52
N ILE A 173 20.92 6.65 -11.98
CA ILE A 173 19.75 6.94 -11.12
C ILE A 173 19.30 5.68 -10.38
N SER A 174 19.14 4.56 -11.09
CA SER A 174 18.77 3.27 -10.49
C SER A 174 19.80 2.80 -9.45
N ALA A 175 21.09 3.01 -9.69
CA ALA A 175 22.13 2.68 -8.73
C ALA A 175 22.04 3.51 -7.44
N TYR A 176 21.59 4.77 -7.53
CA TYR A 176 21.30 5.56 -6.33
C TYR A 176 20.07 5.04 -5.60
N GLU A 177 18.99 4.68 -6.31
CA GLU A 177 17.79 4.10 -5.69
C GLU A 177 18.10 2.79 -4.95
N ASP A 178 19.06 1.98 -5.44
CA ASP A 178 19.53 0.78 -4.76
C ASP A 178 20.17 1.05 -3.39
N THR A 179 20.66 2.26 -3.15
CA THR A 179 21.24 2.67 -1.85
C THR A 179 20.19 3.18 -0.86
N LEU A 180 18.95 3.43 -1.30
CA LEU A 180 17.89 4.02 -0.49
C LEU A 180 17.20 2.99 0.41
N VAL A 181 17.99 2.29 1.23
CA VAL A 181 17.55 1.27 2.17
C VAL A 181 17.39 1.83 3.58
N THR A 182 16.46 1.25 4.36
CA THR A 182 16.13 1.71 5.71
C THR A 182 16.17 0.56 6.73
N HIS A 183 17.31 0.38 7.41
CA HIS A 183 17.48 -0.60 8.50
C HIS A 183 16.91 -0.06 9.81
N GLY A 184 16.01 -0.82 10.44
CA GLY A 184 15.22 -0.38 11.58
C GLY A 184 15.17 -1.34 12.75
N ARG A 185 14.29 -1.02 13.70
CA ARG A 185 14.06 -1.88 14.88
C ARG A 185 13.43 -3.22 14.54
N TYR A 186 12.56 -3.24 13.53
CA TYR A 186 12.03 -4.48 12.98
C TYR A 186 13.12 -5.40 12.41
N ASP A 187 14.12 -4.83 11.72
CA ASP A 187 15.24 -5.62 11.19
C ASP A 187 16.08 -6.20 12.31
N ARG A 188 16.43 -5.38 13.32
CA ARG A 188 17.15 -5.86 14.52
C ARG A 188 16.42 -6.99 15.24
N PHE A 189 15.09 -6.96 15.28
CA PHE A 189 14.30 -8.05 15.85
C PHE A 189 14.46 -9.34 15.06
N LEU A 190 14.40 -9.27 13.73
CA LEU A 190 14.64 -10.44 12.86
C LEU A 190 16.11 -10.89 12.82
N GLU A 191 17.05 -10.04 13.24
CA GLU A 191 18.46 -10.38 13.45
C GLU A 191 18.73 -10.98 14.84
N GLY A 192 17.68 -11.19 15.67
CA GLY A 192 17.76 -11.86 16.96
C GLY A 192 17.74 -10.92 18.19
N ASN A 193 17.69 -9.60 18.01
CA ASN A 193 17.46 -8.68 19.14
C ASN A 193 15.97 -8.60 19.47
N LEU A 194 15.47 -9.58 20.24
CA LEU A 194 14.06 -9.69 20.61
C LEU A 194 13.51 -8.46 21.36
N SER A 195 14.38 -7.71 22.05
CA SER A 195 14.00 -6.48 22.76
C SER A 195 13.84 -5.26 21.86
N ALA A 196 14.18 -5.36 20.57
CA ALA A 196 14.05 -4.26 19.61
C ALA A 196 12.59 -3.89 19.32
N LEU A 197 11.65 -4.80 19.56
CA LEU A 197 10.21 -4.55 19.51
C LEU A 197 9.60 -4.61 20.91
N ASN A 198 8.73 -3.66 21.23
CA ASN A 198 7.95 -3.73 22.47
C ASN A 198 6.79 -4.74 22.36
N GLU A 199 6.11 -5.02 23.47
CA GLU A 199 5.04 -6.01 23.55
C GLU A 199 3.89 -5.77 22.56
N ASN A 200 3.47 -4.51 22.36
CA ASN A 200 2.40 -4.19 21.41
C ASN A 200 2.84 -4.38 19.96
N GLU A 201 4.10 -4.07 19.65
CA GLU A 201 4.69 -4.28 18.32
C GLU A 201 4.84 -5.77 18.02
N GLN A 202 5.27 -6.57 18.99
CA GLN A 202 5.36 -8.04 18.88
C GLN A 202 3.98 -8.68 18.75
N ALA A 203 3.00 -8.25 19.55
CA ALA A 203 1.61 -8.69 19.41
C ALA A 203 1.04 -8.34 18.02
N GLY A 204 1.37 -7.14 17.50
CA GLY A 204 1.03 -6.72 16.15
C GLY A 204 1.66 -7.58 15.06
N LEU A 205 2.95 -7.91 15.18
CA LEU A 205 3.64 -8.82 14.26
C LEU A 205 2.98 -10.21 14.26
N ASN A 206 2.68 -10.74 15.44
CA ASN A 206 1.99 -12.03 15.56
C ASN A 206 0.61 -11.97 14.89
N LEU A 207 -0.18 -10.92 15.12
CA LEU A 207 -1.47 -10.71 14.44
C LEU A 207 -1.31 -10.59 12.92
N PHE A 208 -0.28 -9.89 12.44
CA PHE A 208 -0.01 -9.74 11.01
C PHE A 208 0.23 -11.09 10.32
N ILE A 209 0.92 -12.01 11.01
CA ILE A 209 1.14 -13.39 10.55
C ILE A 209 -0.19 -14.17 10.62
N GLN A 210 -0.85 -14.19 11.79
CA GLN A 210 -2.05 -15.00 12.04
C GLN A 210 -3.27 -14.58 11.19
N LYS A 211 -3.41 -13.29 10.88
CA LYS A 211 -4.48 -12.76 10.03
C LYS A 211 -4.19 -12.91 8.53
N GLY A 212 -3.05 -13.51 8.16
CA GLY A 212 -2.72 -13.83 6.78
C GLY A 212 -2.21 -12.65 5.95
N CYS A 213 -1.90 -11.49 6.56
CA CYS A 213 -1.33 -10.34 5.84
C CYS A 213 -0.02 -10.71 5.14
N ILE A 214 0.78 -11.56 5.79
CA ILE A 214 2.04 -12.12 5.28
C ILE A 214 1.87 -12.93 3.99
N GLY A 215 0.66 -13.42 3.68
CA GLY A 215 0.39 -14.12 2.43
C GLY A 215 0.65 -13.27 1.18
N CYS A 216 0.55 -11.94 1.30
CA CYS A 216 0.92 -10.99 0.24
C CYS A 216 2.11 -10.09 0.65
N HIS A 217 2.17 -9.71 1.92
CA HIS A 217 3.18 -8.79 2.45
C HIS A 217 4.29 -9.54 3.19
N ASN A 218 5.19 -10.15 2.43
CA ASN A 218 6.30 -10.98 2.93
C ASN A 218 7.66 -10.52 2.39
N GLY A 219 8.70 -11.29 2.69
CA GLY A 219 10.06 -11.05 2.24
C GLY A 219 10.71 -9.87 2.94
N ILE A 220 11.81 -9.39 2.35
CA ILE A 220 12.56 -8.25 2.88
C ILE A 220 11.69 -6.99 2.89
N GLY A 221 10.91 -6.75 1.84
CA GLY A 221 10.15 -5.51 1.66
C GLY A 221 8.78 -5.45 2.34
N LEU A 222 8.31 -6.55 2.96
CA LEU A 222 6.90 -6.72 3.36
C LEU A 222 5.94 -6.43 2.20
N GLY A 223 6.27 -6.92 1.00
CA GLY A 223 5.60 -6.60 -0.25
C GLY A 223 6.57 -6.51 -1.44
N GLY A 224 6.07 -6.04 -2.58
CA GLY A 224 6.83 -5.83 -3.82
C GLY A 224 7.14 -7.10 -4.63
N GLN A 225 6.84 -8.28 -4.07
CA GLN A 225 7.16 -9.58 -4.71
C GLN A 225 6.08 -10.06 -5.68
N GLU A 226 4.84 -9.60 -5.51
CA GLU A 226 3.67 -10.20 -6.15
C GLU A 226 2.74 -9.14 -6.71
N ILE A 227 1.99 -9.54 -7.74
CA ILE A 227 0.81 -8.85 -8.22
C ILE A 227 -0.42 -9.61 -7.71
N ARG A 228 -1.31 -8.91 -7.00
CA ARG A 228 -2.50 -9.49 -6.39
C ARG A 228 -3.74 -8.71 -6.75
N LYS A 229 -4.87 -9.40 -6.74
CA LYS A 229 -6.17 -8.80 -6.98
C LYS A 229 -6.60 -7.96 -5.77
N PHE A 230 -7.02 -6.72 -6.00
CA PHE A 230 -7.49 -5.81 -4.95
C PHE A 230 -8.77 -5.06 -5.37
N PRO A 231 -9.82 -5.07 -4.54
CA PRO A 231 -10.01 -6.00 -3.43
C PRO A 231 -10.21 -7.43 -3.94
N LEU A 232 -9.91 -8.44 -3.12
CA LEU A 232 -10.27 -9.84 -3.37
C LEU A 232 -11.77 -10.02 -3.27
N LEU A 233 -12.39 -9.23 -2.39
CA LEU A 233 -13.82 -9.21 -2.14
C LEU A 233 -14.47 -8.02 -2.84
N HIS A 234 -15.23 -8.30 -3.89
CA HIS A 234 -15.92 -7.27 -4.68
C HIS A 234 -17.23 -6.79 -4.06
N HIS A 235 -17.78 -7.56 -3.12
CA HIS A 235 -19.08 -7.27 -2.52
C HIS A 235 -19.08 -7.60 -1.02
N PRO A 236 -19.31 -6.62 -0.12
CA PRO A 236 -19.31 -6.81 1.34
C PRO A 236 -20.19 -7.97 1.82
N ILE A 237 -21.38 -8.15 1.23
CA ILE A 237 -22.35 -9.17 1.68
C ILE A 237 -21.90 -10.60 1.33
N TRP A 238 -21.47 -10.86 0.09
CA TRP A 238 -21.14 -12.22 -0.38
C TRP A 238 -19.77 -12.73 0.09
N SER A 239 -18.99 -11.85 0.68
CA SER A 239 -17.62 -12.12 1.08
C SER A 239 -17.43 -12.33 2.59
N MET A 240 -18.31 -11.74 3.40
CA MET A 240 -18.21 -11.75 4.87
C MET A 240 -19.29 -12.62 5.54
N ALA A 241 -20.41 -12.87 4.87
CA ALA A 241 -21.51 -13.65 5.44
C ALA A 241 -21.59 -15.03 4.77
N LYS A 242 -21.60 -16.09 5.58
CA LYS A 242 -22.03 -17.42 5.10
C LYS A 242 -23.41 -17.24 4.45
N GLN A 243 -23.72 -17.99 3.38
CA GLN A 243 -25.02 -17.91 2.70
C GLN A 243 -26.21 -17.93 3.68
N LYS A 244 -26.10 -18.73 4.76
CA LYS A 244 -27.05 -18.78 5.86
C LYS A 244 -27.25 -17.44 6.59
N LYS A 245 -26.19 -16.68 6.83
CA LYS A 245 -26.24 -15.34 7.43
C LYS A 245 -26.86 -14.32 6.48
N ILE A 246 -26.61 -14.43 5.17
CA ILE A 246 -27.24 -13.57 4.15
C ILE A 246 -28.76 -13.82 4.11
N ASN A 247 -29.17 -15.10 4.10
CA ASN A 247 -30.58 -15.47 4.11
C ASN A 247 -31.26 -15.00 5.41
N ALA A 248 -30.62 -15.17 6.57
CA ALA A 248 -31.14 -14.67 7.84
C ALA A 248 -31.26 -13.13 7.87
N LEU A 249 -30.28 -12.41 7.33
CA LEU A 249 -30.32 -10.95 7.21
C LEU A 249 -31.49 -10.50 6.33
N ARG A 250 -31.68 -11.19 5.19
CA ARG A 250 -32.79 -10.96 4.27
C ARG A 250 -34.14 -11.22 4.94
N GLU A 251 -34.29 -12.31 5.67
CA GLU A 251 -35.52 -12.66 6.40
C GLU A 251 -35.87 -11.60 7.46
N LYS A 252 -34.88 -11.19 8.28
CA LYS A 252 -35.05 -10.11 9.26
C LYS A 252 -35.48 -8.80 8.60
N TYR A 253 -34.84 -8.44 7.49
CA TYR A 253 -35.15 -7.20 6.78
C TYR A 253 -36.56 -7.22 6.16
N LEU A 254 -36.94 -8.34 5.54
CA LEU A 254 -38.30 -8.52 5.00
C LEU A 254 -39.36 -8.49 6.11
N ALA A 255 -39.09 -9.12 7.26
CA ALA A 255 -39.97 -9.06 8.43
C ALA A 255 -40.16 -7.63 8.93
N PHE A 256 -39.09 -6.84 8.99
CA PHE A 256 -39.17 -5.41 9.33
C PHE A 256 -39.99 -4.59 8.31
N LEU A 257 -39.85 -4.87 7.01
CA LEU A 257 -40.63 -4.19 5.97
C LEU A 257 -42.12 -4.54 6.04
N SER A 258 -42.45 -5.78 6.40
CA SER A 258 -43.81 -6.27 6.57
C SER A 258 -44.47 -5.82 7.89
N ALA A 259 -43.70 -5.31 8.86
CA ALA A 259 -44.25 -4.77 10.09
C ALA A 259 -44.95 -3.42 9.84
N PRO A 260 -46.14 -3.19 10.45
CA PRO A 260 -46.82 -1.90 10.36
C PRO A 260 -45.93 -0.77 10.90
N PRO A 261 -45.98 0.44 10.34
CA PRO A 261 -45.13 1.54 10.78
C PRO A 261 -45.37 1.85 12.27
N SER A 262 -44.33 1.77 13.10
CA SER A 262 -44.44 2.20 14.50
C SER A 262 -44.50 3.72 14.56
N GLY A 263 -45.64 4.28 14.98
CA GLY A 263 -45.97 5.71 14.89
C GLY A 263 -45.15 6.70 15.73
N ALA A 264 -43.92 6.37 16.18
CA ALA A 264 -43.15 7.24 17.07
C ALA A 264 -41.62 7.29 16.85
N LEU A 265 -41.05 6.53 15.91
CA LEU A 265 -39.61 6.55 15.61
C LEU A 265 -39.39 6.70 14.10
N ASN A 266 -38.31 7.39 13.70
CA ASN A 266 -37.84 7.30 12.32
C ASN A 266 -37.59 5.81 12.02
N ARG A 267 -38.13 5.33 10.89
CA ARG A 267 -38.02 3.93 10.49
C ARG A 267 -36.56 3.46 10.39
N TYR A 268 -35.60 4.36 10.16
CA TYR A 268 -34.17 4.05 10.21
C TYR A 268 -33.67 3.69 11.62
N ASP A 269 -34.10 4.43 12.64
CA ASP A 269 -33.77 4.11 14.04
C ASP A 269 -34.49 2.83 14.48
N ALA A 270 -35.72 2.62 14.00
CA ALA A 270 -36.44 1.36 14.19
C ALA A 270 -35.74 0.17 13.50
N LEU A 271 -35.15 0.39 12.32
CA LEU A 271 -34.35 -0.61 11.60
C LEU A 271 -33.10 -0.99 12.39
N ILE A 272 -32.37 0.01 12.90
CA ILE A 272 -31.19 -0.21 13.75
C ILE A 272 -31.57 -0.95 15.04
N GLN A 273 -32.66 -0.56 15.70
CA GLN A 273 -33.13 -1.24 16.91
C GLN A 273 -33.56 -2.69 16.63
N THR A 274 -34.16 -2.96 15.46
CA THR A 274 -34.65 -4.29 15.10
C THR A 274 -33.53 -5.24 14.66
N MET A 275 -32.58 -4.74 13.89
CA MET A 275 -31.54 -5.58 13.27
C MET A 275 -30.22 -5.55 14.03
N GLY A 276 -29.95 -4.48 14.79
CA GLY A 276 -28.66 -4.18 15.38
C GLY A 276 -27.73 -3.49 14.38
N ASN A 277 -26.84 -2.65 14.91
CA ASN A 277 -25.92 -1.82 14.12
C ASN A 277 -25.14 -2.60 13.05
N ASP A 278 -24.64 -3.80 13.38
CA ASP A 278 -23.81 -4.59 12.46
C ASP A 278 -24.60 -5.13 11.26
N ASP A 279 -25.82 -5.63 11.49
CA ASP A 279 -26.69 -6.16 10.43
C ASP A 279 -27.23 -4.99 9.57
N THR A 280 -27.55 -3.85 10.18
CA THR A 280 -27.95 -2.63 9.45
C THR A 280 -26.81 -2.07 8.60
N GLU A 281 -25.57 -2.08 9.09
CA GLU A 281 -24.40 -1.67 8.32
C GLU A 281 -24.12 -2.65 7.16
N LEU A 282 -24.36 -3.94 7.34
CA LEU A 282 -24.26 -4.94 6.27
C LEU A 282 -25.31 -4.70 5.17
N LEU A 283 -26.54 -4.33 5.53
CA LEU A 283 -27.55 -3.90 4.57
C LEU A 283 -27.09 -2.62 3.84
N ARG A 284 -26.68 -1.58 4.57
CA ARG A 284 -26.21 -0.32 3.98
C ARG A 284 -25.10 -0.52 2.94
N LEU A 285 -24.24 -1.51 3.15
CA LEU A 285 -23.08 -1.82 2.30
C LEU A 285 -23.36 -2.72 1.10
N GLY A 286 -24.56 -3.31 0.94
CA GLY A 286 -24.83 -4.20 -0.18
C GLY A 286 -26.24 -4.10 -0.72
N TYR A 287 -26.36 -3.43 -1.87
CA TYR A 287 -27.54 -3.34 -2.73
C TYR A 287 -28.84 -2.76 -2.13
N PHE A 288 -28.85 -2.34 -0.88
CA PHE A 288 -29.89 -1.42 -0.41
C PHE A 288 -29.36 -0.01 -0.73
N GLU A 289 -29.77 0.53 -1.88
CA GLU A 289 -29.42 1.89 -2.32
C GLU A 289 -29.41 2.86 -1.15
N HIS A 290 -28.47 3.81 -1.17
CA HIS A 290 -28.33 4.92 -0.22
C HIS A 290 -29.62 5.28 0.54
N TYR A 291 -29.79 4.68 1.73
CA TYR A 291 -30.73 5.15 2.74
C TYR A 291 -30.11 6.37 3.41
N ASN A 292 -30.08 7.50 2.70
CA ASN A 292 -29.63 8.78 3.26
C ASN A 292 -30.66 9.91 3.05
N GLN A 293 -31.92 9.55 2.78
CA GLN A 293 -33.01 10.51 2.69
C GLN A 293 -34.15 10.07 3.61
N LYS A 294 -34.70 11.04 4.35
CA LYS A 294 -35.70 10.85 5.43
C LYS A 294 -36.97 10.09 5.00
N GLU A 295 -37.21 9.91 3.70
CA GLU A 295 -38.52 9.49 3.16
C GLU A 295 -38.44 8.47 2.00
N SER A 296 -37.26 8.01 1.57
CA SER A 296 -37.20 7.09 0.41
C SER A 296 -37.44 5.63 0.81
N SER A 297 -38.45 5.03 0.18
CA SER A 297 -38.86 3.65 0.34
C SER A 297 -38.60 2.89 -0.96
N ARG A 298 -37.50 2.13 -1.04
CA ARG A 298 -37.28 1.20 -2.14
C ARG A 298 -37.18 -0.25 -1.65
N ILE A 299 -37.98 -1.09 -2.31
CA ILE A 299 -38.03 -2.53 -2.11
C ILE A 299 -36.78 -3.12 -2.76
N MET A 300 -36.17 -4.10 -2.08
CA MET A 300 -35.14 -4.97 -2.64
C MET A 300 -35.67 -5.61 -3.92
N SER A 301 -35.25 -5.10 -5.08
CA SER A 301 -35.57 -5.72 -6.36
C SER A 301 -34.39 -6.56 -6.83
N ALA A 302 -34.68 -7.68 -7.48
CA ALA A 302 -33.67 -8.41 -8.26
C ALA A 302 -33.04 -7.53 -9.37
N ASN A 303 -33.59 -6.35 -9.64
CA ASN A 303 -33.09 -5.38 -10.60
C ASN A 303 -31.82 -4.64 -10.11
N GLY A 304 -31.53 -4.62 -8.80
CA GLY A 304 -30.25 -4.13 -8.30
C GLY A 304 -29.05 -4.93 -8.84
N CYS A 305 -29.24 -6.22 -9.13
CA CYS A 305 -28.22 -7.04 -9.78
C CYS A 305 -27.97 -6.59 -11.23
N PHE A 306 -29.02 -6.18 -11.96
CA PHE A 306 -28.94 -5.75 -13.35
C PHE A 306 -28.40 -4.32 -13.53
N GLU A 307 -28.34 -3.52 -12.46
CA GLU A 307 -27.61 -2.24 -12.46
C GLU A 307 -26.12 -2.45 -12.75
N CYS A 308 -25.54 -3.57 -12.29
CA CYS A 308 -24.13 -3.89 -12.48
C CYS A 308 -23.89 -5.06 -13.45
N HIS A 309 -24.78 -6.04 -13.51
CA HIS A 309 -24.64 -7.25 -14.32
C HIS A 309 -25.67 -7.24 -15.47
N LEU A 310 -25.23 -6.85 -16.67
CA LEU A 310 -26.11 -6.61 -17.81
C LEU A 310 -26.69 -7.86 -18.47
N ASP A 311 -26.20 -9.05 -18.13
CA ASP A 311 -26.63 -10.30 -18.75
C ASP A 311 -26.61 -11.50 -17.79
N LYS A 312 -27.16 -12.62 -18.27
CA LYS A 312 -27.20 -13.91 -17.57
C LYS A 312 -25.81 -14.53 -17.34
N THR A 313 -24.74 -13.93 -17.88
CA THR A 313 -23.34 -14.34 -17.68
C THR A 313 -22.65 -13.58 -16.54
N PHE A 314 -23.37 -12.67 -15.87
CA PHE A 314 -22.87 -11.87 -14.73
C PHE A 314 -21.64 -11.00 -15.07
N LYS A 315 -21.50 -10.54 -16.32
CA LYS A 315 -20.46 -9.56 -16.68
C LYS A 315 -20.78 -8.18 -16.11
N VAL A 316 -19.78 -7.53 -15.47
CA VAL A 316 -19.90 -6.16 -14.96
C VAL A 316 -19.25 -5.18 -15.92
N GLU A 317 -19.93 -4.10 -16.28
CA GLU A 317 -19.34 -3.05 -17.11
C GLU A 317 -18.12 -2.41 -16.46
N ASN A 318 -17.10 -2.10 -17.27
CA ASN A 318 -15.91 -1.38 -16.83
C ASN A 318 -16.26 -0.01 -16.22
N ALA A 319 -17.29 0.68 -16.70
CA ALA A 319 -17.71 1.99 -16.20
C ALA A 319 -18.23 1.95 -14.76
N ILE A 320 -18.78 0.82 -14.35
CA ILE A 320 -19.30 0.56 -13.01
C ILE A 320 -18.17 0.17 -12.07
N LEU A 321 -17.31 -0.78 -12.51
CA LEU A 321 -16.13 -1.20 -11.76
C LEU A 321 -15.19 -0.03 -11.48
N LYS A 322 -15.06 0.93 -12.40
CA LYS A 322 -14.29 2.14 -12.17
C LYS A 322 -14.79 2.97 -10.98
N ARG A 323 -16.07 2.85 -10.59
CA ARG A 323 -16.68 3.63 -9.50
C ARG A 323 -16.81 2.85 -8.20
N THR A 324 -17.15 1.57 -8.26
CA THR A 324 -17.60 0.80 -7.09
C THR A 324 -16.65 -0.31 -6.67
N ALA A 325 -15.54 -0.52 -7.40
CA ALA A 325 -14.70 -1.68 -7.15
C ALA A 325 -13.90 -1.65 -5.85
N PHE A 326 -13.79 -0.51 -5.17
CA PHE A 326 -12.98 -0.34 -3.97
C PHE A 326 -13.83 0.16 -2.81
N ALA A 327 -13.33 -0.01 -1.59
CA ALA A 327 -13.97 0.49 -0.37
C ALA A 327 -13.91 2.03 -0.22
N PHE A 328 -13.31 2.70 -1.20
CA PHE A 328 -13.10 4.14 -1.28
C PHE A 328 -13.32 4.59 -2.74
N GLU A 329 -13.49 5.89 -2.93
CA GLU A 329 -13.69 6.46 -4.27
C GLU A 329 -12.46 6.23 -5.15
N ASN A 330 -12.66 5.63 -6.33
CA ASN A 330 -11.60 5.39 -7.29
C ASN A 330 -11.42 6.56 -8.27
N LYS A 331 -10.98 7.70 -7.73
CA LYS A 331 -10.57 8.86 -8.54
C LYS A 331 -9.56 8.44 -9.61
N GLY A 332 -9.73 8.95 -10.82
CA GLY A 332 -8.91 8.60 -11.98
C GLY A 332 -9.22 7.25 -12.63
N GLY A 333 -10.11 6.43 -12.04
CA GLY A 333 -10.63 5.21 -12.66
C GLY A 333 -9.58 4.13 -12.93
N PHE A 334 -8.46 4.16 -12.21
CA PHE A 334 -7.39 3.19 -12.39
C PHE A 334 -7.80 1.83 -11.82
N LEU A 335 -7.50 0.76 -12.56
CA LEU A 335 -7.88 -0.62 -12.20
C LEU A 335 -6.67 -1.56 -12.22
N GLY A 336 -5.44 -1.04 -12.19
CA GLY A 336 -4.24 -1.86 -12.27
C GLY A 336 -4.12 -2.62 -13.59
N LYS A 337 -3.49 -3.80 -13.52
CA LYS A 337 -3.21 -4.73 -14.63
C LYS A 337 -4.43 -5.59 -14.97
N GLU A 338 -4.43 -6.12 -16.20
CA GLU A 338 -5.38 -7.15 -16.69
C GLU A 338 -6.85 -6.74 -16.50
N LYS A 339 -7.17 -5.51 -16.91
CA LYS A 339 -8.49 -4.89 -16.77
C LYS A 339 -9.59 -5.77 -17.39
N PRO A 340 -10.72 -6.00 -16.70
CA PRO A 340 -11.16 -5.41 -15.43
C PRO A 340 -10.65 -6.08 -14.14
N SER A 341 -9.74 -7.05 -14.21
CA SER A 341 -9.46 -7.97 -13.10
C SER A 341 -8.77 -7.37 -11.88
N ARG A 342 -8.39 -6.09 -11.89
CA ARG A 342 -7.92 -5.33 -10.71
C ARG A 342 -6.69 -5.92 -10.04
N TYR A 343 -5.67 -6.19 -10.84
CA TYR A 343 -4.40 -6.68 -10.34
C TYR A 343 -3.45 -5.53 -10.06
N PHE A 344 -3.01 -5.44 -8.81
CA PHE A 344 -2.10 -4.42 -8.32
C PHE A 344 -0.85 -5.06 -7.77
N ARG A 345 0.28 -4.39 -7.96
CA ARG A 345 1.48 -4.71 -7.21
C ARG A 345 1.19 -4.54 -5.72
N VAL A 346 1.52 -5.56 -4.93
CA VAL A 346 1.47 -5.45 -3.47
C VAL A 346 2.54 -4.43 -3.03
N PRO A 347 2.16 -3.28 -2.44
CA PRO A 347 3.14 -2.25 -2.08
C PRO A 347 4.02 -2.71 -0.92
N LEU A 348 5.21 -2.11 -0.83
CA LEU A 348 6.11 -2.28 0.32
C LEU A 348 5.45 -1.63 1.55
N LEU A 349 5.56 -2.28 2.71
CA LEU A 349 5.05 -1.71 3.97
C LEU A 349 6.13 -1.06 4.83
N ARG A 350 7.41 -1.17 4.44
CA ARG A 350 8.48 -0.41 5.10
C ARG A 350 8.22 1.09 4.96
N ASN A 351 8.39 1.83 6.05
CA ASN A 351 8.11 3.27 6.13
C ASN A 351 6.66 3.68 5.80
N VAL A 352 5.70 2.75 5.81
CA VAL A 352 4.29 3.03 5.45
C VAL A 352 3.68 4.16 6.27
N VAL A 353 4.14 4.37 7.51
CA VAL A 353 3.67 5.44 8.39
C VAL A 353 4.03 6.85 7.92
N ARG A 354 4.95 6.97 6.95
CA ARG A 354 5.43 8.25 6.40
C ARG A 354 4.86 8.55 5.01
N THR A 355 4.12 7.62 4.43
CA THR A 355 3.71 7.66 3.02
C THR A 355 2.20 7.81 2.85
N ALA A 356 1.53 8.45 3.83
CA ALA A 356 0.15 8.86 3.66
C ALA A 356 0.03 9.88 2.50
N PRO A 357 -1.10 9.95 1.79
CA PRO A 357 -2.28 9.08 1.92
C PRO A 357 -2.09 7.71 1.27
N TYR A 358 -3.02 6.78 1.53
CA TYR A 358 -2.87 5.35 1.24
C TYR A 358 -3.65 4.89 -0.01
N PHE A 359 -3.25 3.71 -0.51
CA PHE A 359 -3.71 3.06 -1.74
C PHE A 359 -3.30 3.78 -3.03
N HIS A 360 -3.64 3.17 -4.17
CA HIS A 360 -3.13 3.55 -5.49
C HIS A 360 -3.47 4.97 -5.91
N ASN A 361 -4.55 5.54 -5.37
CA ASN A 361 -5.03 6.88 -5.69
C ASN A 361 -5.08 7.82 -4.48
N GLY A 362 -4.46 7.44 -3.36
CA GLY A 362 -4.32 8.30 -2.19
C GLY A 362 -5.65 8.77 -1.58
N ASN A 363 -6.74 8.01 -1.75
CA ASN A 363 -8.06 8.44 -1.29
C ASN A 363 -8.37 8.04 0.16
N VAL A 364 -7.44 7.39 0.86
CA VAL A 364 -7.58 7.02 2.28
C VAL A 364 -6.54 7.78 3.08
N ALA A 365 -6.97 8.60 4.05
CA ALA A 365 -6.09 9.55 4.72
C ALA A 365 -5.26 8.93 5.85
N THR A 366 -5.79 7.90 6.54
CA THR A 366 -5.18 7.38 7.77
C THR A 366 -4.76 5.92 7.65
N LEU A 367 -3.67 5.56 8.35
CA LEU A 367 -3.17 4.19 8.35
C LEU A 367 -4.18 3.24 8.99
N LYS A 368 -4.88 3.72 10.02
CA LYS A 368 -5.91 2.97 10.74
C LYS A 368 -7.03 2.53 9.80
N GLU A 369 -7.53 3.47 9.00
CA GLU A 369 -8.56 3.19 7.98
C GLU A 369 -8.03 2.24 6.89
N ALA A 370 -6.81 2.46 6.40
CA ALA A 370 -6.18 1.57 5.41
C ALA A 370 -6.07 0.12 5.92
N VAL A 371 -5.65 -0.08 7.17
CA VAL A 371 -5.59 -1.42 7.80
C VAL A 371 -6.99 -2.02 7.96
N GLN A 372 -7.98 -1.25 8.38
CA GLN A 372 -9.37 -1.72 8.48
C GLN A 372 -9.90 -2.21 7.13
N ILE A 373 -9.63 -1.47 6.05
CA ILE A 373 -9.98 -1.88 4.69
C ILE A 373 -9.27 -3.18 4.31
N MET A 374 -7.96 -3.29 4.55
CA MET A 374 -7.23 -4.53 4.22
C MET A 374 -7.73 -5.75 5.01
N VAL A 375 -7.99 -5.58 6.31
CA VAL A 375 -8.55 -6.64 7.14
C VAL A 375 -9.89 -7.11 6.58
N LYS A 376 -10.79 -6.18 6.28
CA LYS A 376 -12.15 -6.47 5.80
C LYS A 376 -12.17 -7.06 4.39
N TYR A 377 -11.44 -6.46 3.44
CA TYR A 377 -11.58 -6.76 2.01
C TYR A 377 -10.52 -7.70 1.44
N GLN A 378 -9.36 -7.87 2.10
CA GLN A 378 -8.32 -8.80 1.67
C GLN A 378 -8.25 -10.06 2.54
N SER A 379 -8.17 -9.91 3.87
CA SER A 379 -7.93 -11.05 4.77
C SER A 379 -9.19 -11.82 5.16
N ARG A 380 -10.39 -11.31 4.83
CA ARG A 380 -11.68 -11.85 5.26
C ARG A 380 -11.77 -12.06 6.78
N SER A 381 -11.04 -11.25 7.54
CA SER A 381 -10.93 -11.36 8.99
C SER A 381 -11.60 -10.17 9.69
N SER A 382 -11.78 -10.29 11.00
CA SER A 382 -12.08 -9.17 11.89
C SER A 382 -10.98 -9.02 12.93
N VAL A 383 -10.84 -7.81 13.46
CA VAL A 383 -9.91 -7.47 14.54
C VAL A 383 -10.65 -6.60 15.56
N THR A 384 -10.34 -6.79 16.84
CA THR A 384 -10.82 -5.88 17.91
C THR A 384 -10.11 -4.52 17.82
N PRO A 385 -10.61 -3.46 18.48
CA PRO A 385 -9.91 -2.18 18.54
C PRO A 385 -8.48 -2.30 19.05
N GLN A 386 -8.25 -3.11 20.09
CA GLN A 386 -6.92 -3.38 20.63
C GLN A 386 -6.02 -4.08 19.59
N GLN A 387 -6.53 -5.09 18.90
CA GLN A 387 -5.78 -5.79 17.85
C GLN A 387 -5.43 -4.87 16.67
N LEU A 388 -6.34 -3.96 16.32
CA LEU A 388 -6.08 -2.94 15.31
C LEU A 388 -4.95 -2.00 15.76
N ASP A 389 -4.98 -1.53 17.00
CA ASP A 389 -3.93 -0.66 17.53
C ASP A 389 -2.57 -1.39 17.62
N GLN A 390 -2.57 -2.70 17.93
CA GLN A 390 -1.38 -3.56 17.87
C GLN A 390 -0.84 -3.74 16.45
N LEU A 391 -1.69 -3.98 15.45
CA LEU A 391 -1.28 -4.00 14.04
C LEU A 391 -0.65 -2.67 13.61
N ILE A 392 -1.24 -1.55 14.04
CA ILE A 392 -0.69 -0.21 13.79
C ILE A 392 0.66 -0.01 14.51
N ALA A 393 0.81 -0.52 15.74
CA ALA A 393 2.09 -0.50 16.44
C ALA A 393 3.17 -1.26 15.66
N PHE A 394 2.86 -2.46 15.15
CA PHE A 394 3.77 -3.20 14.28
C PHE A 394 4.13 -2.42 13.00
N LEU A 395 3.15 -1.80 12.32
CA LEU A 395 3.44 -0.99 11.13
C LEU A 395 4.28 0.26 11.44
N LYS A 396 4.22 0.80 12.67
CA LYS A 396 5.16 1.83 13.14
C LYS A 396 6.56 1.28 13.40
N ALA A 397 6.70 -0.01 13.70
CA ALA A 397 7.98 -0.64 13.97
C ALA A 397 8.81 -0.92 12.71
N VAL A 398 8.15 -1.02 11.55
CA VAL A 398 8.80 -1.18 10.24
C VAL A 398 9.20 0.16 9.61
N ASP A 399 9.09 1.26 10.36
CA ASP A 399 9.62 2.58 10.02
C ASP A 399 11.09 2.68 10.39
N ALA A 400 11.90 3.26 9.51
CA ALA A 400 13.33 3.41 9.70
C ALA A 400 13.89 4.66 8.98
N PRO A 401 14.96 5.27 9.50
CA PRO A 401 15.66 6.30 8.75
C PRO A 401 16.36 5.69 7.52
N ILE A 402 16.63 6.53 6.53
CA ILE A 402 17.57 6.20 5.45
C ILE A 402 18.95 6.01 6.10
N ALA A 403 19.63 4.92 5.77
CA ALA A 403 21.00 4.72 6.18
C ALA A 403 21.86 5.93 5.76
N LYS A 404 22.67 6.46 6.68
CA LYS A 404 23.49 7.65 6.41
C LYS A 404 24.68 7.33 5.53
#